data_AF-A0A0W1SLJ3-F1
#
_entry.id   AF-A0A0W1SLJ3-F1
#
_cell.length_a   1.000
_cell.length_b   1.000
_cell.length_c   1.000
_cell.angle_alpha   90.00
_cell.angle_beta   90.00
_cell.angle_gamma   90.00
#
_symmetry.space_group_name_H-M   'P 1'
#
loop_
_entity.id
_entity.type
_entity.pdbx_description
1 polymer ?
#
loop_
_entity_poly.entity_id
_entity_poly.type
_entity_poly.pdbx_seq_one_letter_code
_entity_poly.pdbx_strand_id
1 'polypeptide(L)'
;MTERPNIVWITLESTRADHTTMGGYDRETTPNIQRIADSDGGRYFSECFSHGIWTLASSASILTATYPSHHGAGMTGDAIPDALPTVAERFQHVGYDTACISPNSHLSSATGLDRGFDEFVWLSKSTLRESVGLKTILSYLWNIQSHGGGLTLDTRKHGTDYMLNQLALRWLEARQTTSDPMFLYLHYGGPHHPYQPPTRHLKKFAGESGLSLEDVEAIGLDHHDNLYEHMAAASPFSDEEWKALAALYDGEISHVDELVGELFDTVQSLDIGDTIFVITADHGELFGESGLLAHQLVTNEAVSHVPLVTHGLDAALAYDGELVQHADVMTTLLSLAGASTDGTQGIDLQTGNRDVAIVQRGADRRTQNVDKLVELNPAFDASKFPESTLTALFTPEFKYQHSDDETELFRRPDETTDVSDEYPDVIADLDAMFRGWNETQGAPVTEQRQTGRFTDEMRAQLADLGYLVE
;
A
#
# COMPACT_ATOMS: atom_id res chain seq x y z
N MET A 1 -11.74 -33.70 -3.21
CA MET A 1 -11.91 -32.26 -2.99
C MET A 1 -10.50 -31.77 -2.74
N THR A 2 -9.98 -30.90 -3.59
CA THR A 2 -8.71 -30.22 -3.30
C THR A 2 -8.92 -29.44 -2.01
N GLU A 3 -7.97 -29.54 -1.09
CA GLU A 3 -8.00 -28.84 0.18
C GLU A 3 -8.01 -27.32 -0.09
N ARG A 4 -8.81 -26.55 0.67
CA ARG A 4 -8.87 -25.09 0.48
C ARG A 4 -7.59 -24.49 1.04
N PRO A 5 -6.89 -23.61 0.30
CA PRO A 5 -5.60 -23.11 0.74
C PRO A 5 -5.77 -22.08 1.87
N ASN A 6 -4.77 -22.02 2.73
CA ASN A 6 -4.53 -20.87 3.58
C ASN A 6 -4.09 -19.67 2.74
N ILE A 7 -4.36 -18.47 3.22
CA ILE A 7 -4.07 -17.23 2.52
C ILE A 7 -3.36 -16.28 3.48
N VAL A 8 -2.15 -15.86 3.11
CA VAL A 8 -1.38 -14.82 3.80
C VAL A 8 -1.20 -13.66 2.85
N TRP A 9 -1.87 -12.55 3.13
CA TRP A 9 -1.77 -11.30 2.40
C TRP A 9 -0.86 -10.34 3.16
N ILE A 10 0.15 -9.81 2.47
CA ILE A 10 1.18 -8.94 3.02
C ILE A 10 1.20 -7.65 2.22
N THR A 11 0.91 -6.53 2.89
CA THR A 11 0.98 -5.19 2.33
C THR A 11 2.16 -4.45 2.95
N LEU A 12 3.04 -3.90 2.10
CA LEU A 12 4.15 -3.04 2.48
C LEU A 12 3.70 -1.60 2.26
N GLU A 13 3.56 -0.83 3.33
CA GLU A 13 3.07 0.55 3.23
C GLU A 13 3.93 1.38 2.28
N SER A 14 3.30 2.06 1.31
CA SER A 14 3.98 3.05 0.45
C SER A 14 5.19 2.55 -0.38
N THR A 15 5.35 1.22 -0.61
CA THR A 15 6.48 0.70 -1.42
C THR A 15 6.24 0.83 -2.93
N ARG A 16 7.07 1.62 -3.60
CA ARG A 16 7.15 1.71 -5.07
C ARG A 16 7.72 0.45 -5.73
N ALA A 17 7.19 0.08 -6.90
CA ALA A 17 7.72 -1.03 -7.70
C ALA A 17 9.17 -0.81 -8.15
N ASP A 18 9.50 0.40 -8.61
CA ASP A 18 10.80 0.79 -9.15
C ASP A 18 11.90 0.99 -8.10
N HIS A 19 11.58 0.83 -6.81
CA HIS A 19 12.54 0.75 -5.69
C HIS A 19 12.73 -0.68 -5.16
N THR A 20 12.25 -1.69 -5.87
CA THR A 20 12.46 -3.10 -5.53
C THR A 20 13.53 -3.74 -6.43
N THR A 21 14.27 -4.72 -5.91
CA THR A 21 15.25 -5.47 -6.71
C THR A 21 14.60 -6.14 -7.92
N MET A 22 13.35 -6.57 -7.80
CA MET A 22 12.56 -7.21 -8.86
C MET A 22 12.13 -6.22 -9.95
N GLY A 23 11.81 -4.98 -9.54
CA GLY A 23 11.44 -3.88 -10.44
C GLY A 23 12.63 -3.28 -11.21
N GLY A 24 13.82 -3.87 -11.12
CA GLY A 24 15.01 -3.43 -11.84
C GLY A 24 15.77 -2.27 -11.19
N TYR A 25 15.48 -1.99 -9.92
CA TYR A 25 16.23 -0.99 -9.15
C TYR A 25 17.70 -1.37 -9.04
N ASP A 26 18.59 -0.39 -9.05
CA ASP A 26 20.04 -0.60 -9.04
C ASP A 26 20.57 -1.07 -7.67
N ARG A 27 19.82 -0.82 -6.60
CA ARG A 27 20.12 -1.25 -5.24
C ARG A 27 19.36 -2.53 -4.87
N GLU A 28 20.01 -3.41 -4.13
CA GLU A 28 19.43 -4.67 -3.64
C GLU A 28 18.56 -4.43 -2.39
N THR A 29 17.38 -3.85 -2.60
CA THR A 29 16.43 -3.50 -1.53
C THR A 29 15.53 -4.66 -1.12
N THR A 30 15.16 -5.55 -2.05
CA THR A 30 14.22 -6.67 -1.79
C THR A 30 14.73 -8.05 -2.24
N PRO A 31 15.92 -8.51 -1.79
CA PRO A 31 16.46 -9.80 -2.20
C PRO A 31 15.66 -11.01 -1.69
N ASN A 32 14.98 -10.94 -0.54
CA ASN A 32 14.17 -12.06 -0.06
C ASN A 32 12.85 -12.19 -0.83
N ILE A 33 12.19 -11.07 -1.12
CA ILE A 33 10.96 -11.08 -1.92
C ILE A 33 11.29 -11.55 -3.35
N GLN A 34 12.42 -11.14 -3.94
CA GLN A 34 12.88 -11.67 -5.22
C GLN A 34 13.11 -13.18 -5.17
N ARG A 35 13.75 -13.69 -4.11
CA ARG A 35 13.92 -15.14 -3.91
C ARG A 35 12.58 -15.89 -3.86
N ILE A 36 11.54 -15.29 -3.27
CA ILE A 36 10.17 -15.87 -3.24
C ILE A 36 9.54 -15.84 -4.63
N ALA A 37 9.73 -14.75 -5.39
CA ALA A 37 9.22 -14.65 -6.75
C ALA A 37 9.87 -15.67 -7.70
N ASP A 38 11.17 -15.91 -7.52
CA ASP A 38 11.97 -16.84 -8.34
C ASP A 38 11.84 -18.31 -7.93
N SER A 39 11.17 -18.62 -6.82
CA SER A 39 11.03 -19.99 -6.34
C SER A 39 9.96 -20.77 -7.11
N ASP A 40 9.97 -22.11 -6.97
CA ASP A 40 8.92 -22.95 -7.56
C ASP A 40 7.54 -22.54 -7.00
N GLY A 41 6.64 -22.11 -7.89
CA GLY A 41 5.31 -21.61 -7.53
C GLY A 41 5.25 -20.11 -7.21
N GLY A 42 6.38 -19.40 -7.29
CA GLY A 42 6.48 -17.95 -7.22
C GLY A 42 6.19 -17.28 -8.57
N ARG A 43 5.62 -16.07 -8.52
CA ARG A 43 5.46 -15.18 -9.68
C ARG A 43 5.48 -13.72 -9.25
N TYR A 44 6.31 -12.93 -9.92
CA TYR A 44 6.26 -11.47 -9.87
C TYR A 44 5.40 -10.95 -11.03
N PHE A 45 4.47 -10.04 -10.72
CA PHE A 45 3.73 -9.28 -11.72
C PHE A 45 4.38 -7.90 -11.88
N SER A 46 4.94 -7.65 -13.07
CA SER A 46 5.68 -6.42 -13.34
C SER A 46 4.79 -5.18 -13.46
N GLU A 47 3.47 -5.33 -13.63
CA GLU A 47 2.52 -4.25 -13.86
C GLU A 47 1.35 -4.31 -12.86
N CYS A 48 1.64 -4.16 -11.56
CA CYS A 48 0.59 -4.05 -10.55
C CYS A 48 0.32 -2.59 -10.18
N PHE A 49 -0.95 -2.17 -10.24
CA PHE A 49 -1.35 -0.82 -9.86
C PHE A 49 -2.29 -0.81 -8.66
N SER A 50 -2.00 0.08 -7.71
CA SER A 50 -2.91 0.40 -6.61
C SER A 50 -4.22 0.99 -7.12
N HIS A 51 -5.28 0.84 -6.34
CA HIS A 51 -6.58 1.43 -6.69
C HIS A 51 -6.68 2.90 -6.32
N GLY A 52 -5.97 3.30 -5.27
CA GLY A 52 -5.90 4.67 -4.78
C GLY A 52 -4.46 5.14 -4.62
N ILE A 53 -4.32 6.40 -4.29
CA ILE A 53 -3.00 7.03 -4.10
C ILE A 53 -2.56 7.07 -2.64
N TRP A 54 -3.32 6.48 -1.71
CA TRP A 54 -3.05 6.57 -0.27
C TRP A 54 -3.76 5.44 0.49
N THR A 55 -3.30 5.14 1.71
CA THR A 55 -3.65 3.92 2.43
C THR A 55 -5.14 3.68 2.59
N LEU A 56 -5.94 4.70 2.95
CA LEU A 56 -7.37 4.49 3.21
C LEU A 56 -8.10 4.01 1.94
N ALA A 57 -7.86 4.68 0.81
CA ALA A 57 -8.50 4.33 -0.45
C ALA A 57 -8.02 2.96 -0.93
N SER A 58 -6.70 2.74 -0.96
CA SER A 58 -6.11 1.49 -1.43
C SER A 58 -6.46 0.29 -0.56
N SER A 59 -6.33 0.39 0.76
CA SER A 59 -6.65 -0.70 1.69
C SER A 59 -8.13 -1.04 1.68
N ALA A 60 -9.01 -0.04 1.53
CA ALA A 60 -10.44 -0.30 1.36
C ALA A 60 -10.71 -1.05 0.05
N SER A 61 -10.02 -0.73 -1.04
CA SER A 61 -10.14 -1.47 -2.31
C SER A 61 -9.64 -2.91 -2.18
N ILE A 62 -8.51 -3.13 -1.48
CA ILE A 62 -7.99 -4.47 -1.18
C ILE A 62 -9.02 -5.27 -0.37
N LEU A 63 -9.50 -4.71 0.75
CA LEU A 63 -10.37 -5.41 1.71
C LEU A 63 -11.84 -5.47 1.31
N THR A 64 -12.23 -4.90 0.17
CA THR A 64 -13.57 -5.06 -0.41
C THR A 64 -13.55 -5.67 -1.81
N ALA A 65 -12.38 -5.76 -2.43
CA ALA A 65 -12.18 -6.07 -3.84
C ALA A 65 -13.01 -5.16 -4.77
N THR A 66 -13.13 -3.87 -4.44
CA THR A 66 -13.89 -2.87 -5.20
C THR A 66 -13.09 -1.59 -5.41
N TYR A 67 -13.50 -0.73 -6.34
CA TYR A 67 -12.84 0.53 -6.67
C TYR A 67 -13.16 1.63 -5.63
N PRO A 68 -12.29 2.67 -5.50
CA PRO A 68 -12.48 3.75 -4.53
C PRO A 68 -13.80 4.49 -4.65
N SER A 69 -14.21 4.79 -5.88
CA SER A 69 -15.49 5.41 -6.17
C SER A 69 -16.69 4.56 -5.73
N HIS A 70 -16.55 3.22 -5.72
CA HIS A 70 -17.60 2.31 -5.29
C HIS A 70 -17.75 2.28 -3.76
N HIS A 71 -16.64 2.09 -3.04
CA HIS A 71 -16.65 2.00 -1.58
C HIS A 71 -16.64 3.36 -0.87
N GLY A 72 -16.30 4.45 -1.55
CA GLY A 72 -16.36 5.83 -1.04
C GLY A 72 -15.30 6.23 0.00
N ALA A 73 -14.73 5.26 0.73
CA ALA A 73 -13.63 5.51 1.68
C ALA A 73 -12.40 6.10 0.98
N GLY A 74 -11.92 7.23 1.49
CA GLY A 74 -10.81 7.98 0.91
C GLY A 74 -11.16 8.78 -0.36
N MET A 75 -12.44 8.79 -0.74
CA MET A 75 -12.99 9.57 -1.85
C MET A 75 -13.93 10.65 -1.32
N THR A 76 -15.16 10.28 -0.96
CA THR A 76 -16.21 11.17 -0.47
C THR A 76 -16.47 11.01 1.02
N GLY A 77 -15.96 9.94 1.65
CA GLY A 77 -16.08 9.65 3.06
C GLY A 77 -14.84 8.97 3.64
N ASP A 78 -14.87 8.71 4.95
CA ASP A 78 -13.71 8.18 5.68
C ASP A 78 -13.86 6.70 6.06
N ALA A 79 -14.98 6.07 5.69
CA ALA A 79 -15.33 4.71 6.04
C ALA A 79 -16.07 4.02 4.89
N ILE A 80 -16.04 2.69 4.87
CA ILE A 80 -16.82 1.89 3.92
C ILE A 80 -18.29 1.77 4.39
N PRO A 81 -19.27 1.66 3.47
CA PRO A 81 -20.68 1.47 3.84
C PRO A 81 -20.94 0.13 4.53
N ASP A 82 -21.82 0.11 5.52
CA ASP A 82 -22.22 -1.12 6.23
C ASP A 82 -22.73 -2.21 5.28
N ALA A 83 -23.42 -1.83 4.21
CA ALA A 83 -24.00 -2.74 3.24
C ALA A 83 -22.97 -3.39 2.29
N LEU A 84 -21.74 -2.88 2.22
CA LEU A 84 -20.67 -3.43 1.39
C LEU A 84 -19.94 -4.54 2.18
N PRO A 85 -19.99 -5.81 1.73
CA PRO A 85 -19.32 -6.90 2.43
C PRO A 85 -17.80 -6.83 2.25
N THR A 86 -17.05 -7.04 3.32
CA THR A 86 -15.58 -7.10 3.27
C THR A 86 -15.08 -8.47 2.79
N VAL A 87 -13.84 -8.53 2.31
CA VAL A 87 -13.14 -9.77 1.96
C VAL A 87 -13.02 -10.68 3.17
N ALA A 88 -12.71 -10.14 4.34
CA ALA A 88 -12.63 -10.91 5.58
C ALA A 88 -13.98 -11.53 5.96
N GLU A 89 -15.09 -10.77 5.87
CA GLU A 89 -16.43 -11.31 6.07
C GLU A 89 -16.69 -12.46 5.10
N ARG A 90 -16.36 -12.31 3.81
CA ARG A 90 -16.58 -13.36 2.80
C ARG A 90 -15.80 -14.64 3.10
N PHE A 91 -14.55 -14.56 3.56
CA PHE A 91 -13.77 -15.71 4.02
C PHE A 91 -14.36 -16.34 5.28
N GLN A 92 -14.72 -15.53 6.28
CA GLN A 92 -15.35 -15.99 7.52
C GLN A 92 -16.64 -16.77 7.25
N HIS A 93 -17.47 -16.32 6.31
CA HIS A 93 -18.73 -16.99 5.94
C HIS A 93 -18.53 -18.41 5.37
N VAL A 94 -17.36 -18.71 4.82
CA VAL A 94 -17.01 -20.06 4.36
C VAL A 94 -16.13 -20.82 5.36
N GLY A 95 -15.99 -20.31 6.59
CA GLY A 95 -15.31 -20.98 7.69
C GLY A 95 -13.80 -20.88 7.64
N TYR A 96 -13.26 -19.74 7.18
CA TYR A 96 -11.88 -19.39 7.40
C TYR A 96 -11.71 -18.74 8.77
N ASP A 97 -10.61 -19.07 9.46
CA ASP A 97 -10.09 -18.29 10.58
C ASP A 97 -9.46 -17.00 10.03
N THR A 98 -9.96 -15.84 10.47
CA THR A 98 -9.56 -14.55 9.89
C THR A 98 -8.82 -13.69 10.90
N ALA A 99 -7.67 -13.12 10.50
CA ALA A 99 -6.97 -12.16 11.34
C ALA A 99 -6.32 -11.02 10.56
N CYS A 100 -6.21 -9.87 11.22
CA CYS A 100 -5.50 -8.71 10.71
C CYS A 100 -4.55 -8.15 11.77
N ILE A 101 -3.32 -7.83 11.34
CA ILE A 101 -2.35 -7.11 12.17
C ILE A 101 -1.87 -5.90 11.37
N SER A 102 -2.09 -4.70 11.92
CA SER A 102 -1.72 -3.44 11.26
C SER A 102 -1.33 -2.36 12.27
N PRO A 103 -0.30 -1.53 11.99
CA PRO A 103 -0.02 -0.33 12.75
C PRO A 103 -0.81 0.89 12.27
N ASN A 104 -1.52 0.82 11.15
CA ASN A 104 -2.17 1.97 10.51
C ASN A 104 -3.64 2.11 10.96
N SER A 105 -3.97 3.24 11.58
CA SER A 105 -5.33 3.56 12.08
C SER A 105 -6.42 3.60 11.00
N HIS A 106 -6.07 3.78 9.73
CA HIS A 106 -7.03 3.68 8.63
C HIS A 106 -7.58 2.26 8.48
N LEU A 107 -6.86 1.24 8.94
CA LEU A 107 -7.37 -0.12 9.09
C LEU A 107 -7.91 -0.24 10.52
N SER A 108 -9.21 -0.03 10.70
CA SER A 108 -9.84 -0.12 12.02
C SER A 108 -11.37 -0.11 11.96
N SER A 109 -12.01 -0.26 13.12
CA SER A 109 -13.44 -0.02 13.30
C SER A 109 -13.89 1.40 12.96
N ALA A 110 -12.99 2.38 12.99
CA ALA A 110 -13.33 3.74 12.61
C ALA A 110 -13.71 3.84 11.11
N THR A 111 -13.12 2.99 10.28
CA THR A 111 -13.31 2.97 8.81
C THR A 111 -14.14 1.79 8.34
N GLY A 112 -14.44 0.82 9.22
CA GLY A 112 -15.17 -0.40 8.93
C GLY A 112 -14.33 -1.48 8.24
N LEU A 113 -13.01 -1.30 8.17
CA LEU A 113 -12.07 -2.24 7.53
C LEU A 113 -11.65 -3.41 8.44
N ASP A 114 -12.00 -3.37 9.73
CA ASP A 114 -11.82 -4.48 10.67
C ASP A 114 -12.93 -5.55 10.57
N ARG A 115 -14.04 -5.23 9.89
CA ARG A 115 -15.21 -6.10 9.81
C ARG A 115 -14.85 -7.44 9.17
N GLY A 116 -15.26 -8.51 9.83
CA GLY A 116 -15.07 -9.89 9.36
C GLY A 116 -13.79 -10.56 9.83
N PHE A 117 -12.87 -9.83 10.50
CA PHE A 117 -11.72 -10.44 11.16
C PHE A 117 -12.11 -10.97 12.56
N ASP A 118 -11.83 -12.24 12.84
CA ASP A 118 -12.02 -12.85 14.17
C ASP A 118 -11.02 -12.28 15.19
N GLU A 119 -9.79 -12.03 14.74
CA GLU A 119 -8.74 -11.38 15.52
C GLU A 119 -8.23 -10.14 14.79
N PHE A 120 -8.42 -8.96 15.40
CA PHE A 120 -7.92 -7.69 14.87
C PHE A 120 -6.93 -7.06 15.85
N VAL A 121 -5.68 -6.86 15.41
CA VAL A 121 -4.62 -6.26 16.22
C VAL A 121 -4.18 -4.94 15.60
N TRP A 122 -4.63 -3.84 16.21
CA TRP A 122 -4.11 -2.51 15.95
C TRP A 122 -2.89 -2.24 16.82
N LEU A 123 -1.73 -2.05 16.19
CA LEU A 123 -0.48 -1.74 16.88
C LEU A 123 -0.33 -0.22 17.05
N SER A 124 -0.60 0.24 18.27
CA SER A 124 -0.40 1.63 18.69
C SER A 124 0.47 1.72 19.93
N LYS A 125 0.97 2.92 20.24
CA LYS A 125 1.84 3.18 21.42
C LYS A 125 1.21 2.65 22.73
N SER A 126 -0.12 2.68 22.87
CA SER A 126 -0.83 2.17 24.05
C SER A 126 -1.07 0.65 24.02
N THR A 127 -1.40 0.07 22.86
CA THR A 127 -1.74 -1.36 22.73
C THR A 127 -0.51 -2.26 22.71
N LEU A 128 0.67 -1.75 22.31
CA LEU A 128 1.92 -2.54 22.24
C LEU A 128 2.27 -3.23 23.57
N ARG A 129 1.99 -2.60 24.72
CA ARG A 129 2.26 -3.18 26.05
C ARG A 129 1.35 -4.36 26.39
N GLU A 130 0.13 -4.36 25.87
CA GLU A 130 -0.88 -5.38 26.16
C GLU A 130 -0.79 -6.54 25.15
N SER A 131 -0.52 -6.26 23.88
CA SER A 131 -0.59 -7.24 22.79
C SER A 131 0.69 -8.03 22.54
N VAL A 132 1.88 -7.45 22.76
CA VAL A 132 3.14 -8.03 22.22
C VAL A 132 3.85 -8.98 23.18
N GLY A 133 3.50 -8.91 24.47
CA GLY A 133 4.05 -9.77 25.52
C GLY A 133 5.51 -9.49 25.88
N LEU A 134 5.88 -9.68 27.15
CA LEU A 134 7.19 -9.30 27.71
C LEU A 134 8.39 -9.93 26.99
N LYS A 135 8.26 -11.15 26.46
CA LYS A 135 9.37 -11.83 25.77
C LYS A 135 9.75 -11.15 24.45
N THR A 136 8.78 -10.73 23.63
CA THR A 136 9.08 -10.01 22.37
C THR A 136 9.68 -8.65 22.65
N ILE A 137 9.16 -7.95 23.66
CA ILE A 137 9.72 -6.66 24.10
C ILE A 137 11.18 -6.83 24.53
N LEU A 138 11.51 -7.89 25.28
CA LEU A 138 12.89 -8.18 25.67
C LEU A 138 13.78 -8.53 24.47
N SER A 139 13.31 -9.31 23.50
CA SER A 139 14.06 -9.62 22.27
C SER A 139 14.30 -8.37 21.41
N TYR A 140 13.30 -7.50 21.28
CA TYR A 140 13.43 -6.20 20.61
C TYR A 140 14.47 -5.32 21.31
N LEU A 141 14.38 -5.16 22.64
CA LEU A 141 15.34 -4.38 23.42
C LEU A 141 16.77 -4.95 23.36
N TRP A 142 16.91 -6.27 23.32
CA TRP A 142 18.22 -6.93 23.20
C TRP A 142 18.86 -6.70 21.82
N ASN A 143 18.04 -6.54 20.78
CA ASN A 143 18.47 -6.32 19.40
C ASN A 143 18.02 -4.94 18.86
N ILE A 144 17.97 -3.92 19.72
CA ILE A 144 17.39 -2.61 19.38
C ILE A 144 18.13 -1.88 18.26
N GLN A 145 19.42 -2.19 18.07
CA GLN A 145 20.22 -1.69 16.94
C GLN A 145 19.95 -2.42 15.62
N SER A 146 19.37 -3.62 15.67
CA SER A 146 19.03 -4.43 14.50
C SER A 146 17.57 -4.23 14.04
N HIS A 147 16.69 -3.72 14.92
CA HIS A 147 15.25 -3.60 14.66
C HIS A 147 14.67 -2.21 15.01
N GLY A 148 15.51 -1.22 15.30
CA GLY A 148 15.08 0.15 15.58
C GLY A 148 16.24 1.15 15.54
N GLY A 149 15.96 2.41 15.85
CA GLY A 149 16.92 3.53 15.85
C GLY A 149 17.90 3.56 17.03
N GLY A 150 18.13 2.43 17.72
CA GLY A 150 19.05 2.34 18.86
C GLY A 150 18.47 2.81 20.20
N LEU A 151 19.34 3.18 21.15
CA LEU A 151 18.95 3.64 22.50
C LEU A 151 18.49 5.12 22.45
N THR A 152 17.28 5.35 21.95
CA THR A 152 16.63 6.67 21.91
C THR A 152 15.33 6.66 22.69
N LEU A 153 14.90 7.82 23.17
CA LEU A 153 13.56 8.04 23.75
C LEU A 153 12.59 8.63 22.73
N ASP A 154 13.08 9.00 21.54
CA ASP A 154 12.26 9.48 20.44
C ASP A 154 11.51 8.30 19.83
N THR A 155 10.20 8.23 20.10
CA THR A 155 9.35 7.13 19.64
C THR A 155 9.22 7.06 18.12
N ARG A 156 9.48 8.16 17.39
CA ARG A 156 9.47 8.18 15.92
C ARG A 156 10.57 7.30 15.32
N LYS A 157 11.62 7.01 16.10
CA LYS A 157 12.77 6.18 15.69
C LYS A 157 12.58 4.68 15.95
N HIS A 158 11.38 4.25 16.35
CA HIS A 158 11.08 2.85 16.65
C HIS A 158 9.96 2.35 15.75
N GLY A 159 10.32 1.62 14.69
CA GLY A 159 9.37 0.93 13.81
C GLY A 159 8.65 -0.22 14.51
N THR A 160 7.41 -0.49 14.10
CA THR A 160 6.56 -1.58 14.64
C THR A 160 6.65 -2.88 13.84
N ASP A 161 7.35 -2.88 12.69
CA ASP A 161 7.36 -3.99 11.74
C ASP A 161 7.86 -5.29 12.34
N TYR A 162 8.95 -5.25 13.11
CA TYR A 162 9.43 -6.42 13.82
C TYR A 162 8.39 -6.98 14.81
N MET A 163 7.70 -6.09 15.54
CA MET A 163 6.69 -6.52 16.51
C MET A 163 5.47 -7.13 15.81
N LEU A 164 5.06 -6.56 14.68
CA LEU A 164 4.05 -7.12 13.79
C LEU A 164 4.46 -8.51 13.30
N ASN A 165 5.69 -8.66 12.80
CA ASN A 165 6.20 -9.95 12.31
C ASN A 165 6.15 -11.03 13.39
N GLN A 166 6.59 -10.71 14.60
CA GLN A 166 6.59 -11.65 15.72
C GLN A 166 5.18 -12.02 16.19
N LEU A 167 4.20 -11.14 16.04
CA LEU A 167 2.79 -11.46 16.31
C LEU A 167 2.21 -12.38 15.24
N ALA A 168 2.50 -12.11 13.97
CA ALA A 168 2.09 -12.96 12.85
C ALA A 168 2.65 -14.39 13.02
N LEU A 169 3.94 -14.52 13.29
CA LEU A 169 4.60 -15.81 13.53
C LEU A 169 3.93 -16.61 14.65
N ARG A 170 3.64 -15.96 15.80
CA ARG A 170 2.93 -16.61 16.91
C ARG A 170 1.52 -17.05 16.55
N TRP A 171 0.81 -16.21 15.80
CA TRP A 171 -0.55 -16.48 15.38
C TRP A 171 -0.61 -17.70 14.44
N LEU A 172 0.37 -17.82 13.53
CA LEU A 172 0.56 -18.96 12.62
C LEU A 172 0.98 -20.23 13.38
N GLU A 173 1.96 -20.13 14.28
CA GLU A 173 2.45 -21.26 15.09
C GLU A 173 1.33 -21.90 15.92
N ALA A 174 0.40 -21.09 16.45
CA ALA A 174 -0.72 -21.56 17.24
C ALA A 174 -1.74 -22.40 16.44
N ARG A 175 -1.73 -22.28 15.10
CA ARG A 175 -2.69 -22.92 14.18
C ARG A 175 -2.20 -24.21 13.53
N GLN A 176 -1.00 -24.69 13.88
CA GLN A 176 -0.54 -26.05 13.50
C GLN A 176 -1.43 -27.18 14.04
N THR A 177 -2.38 -26.87 14.92
CA THR A 177 -3.28 -27.87 15.53
C THR A 177 -4.71 -27.78 15.01
N THR A 178 -5.01 -26.82 14.13
CA THR A 178 -6.33 -26.60 13.55
C THR A 178 -6.36 -27.09 12.10
N SER A 179 -7.50 -27.61 11.66
CA SER A 179 -7.72 -28.00 10.25
C SER A 179 -8.48 -26.96 9.43
N ASP A 180 -8.90 -25.87 10.07
CA ASP A 180 -9.67 -24.82 9.41
C ASP A 180 -8.72 -23.94 8.59
N PRO A 181 -9.07 -23.58 7.34
CA PRO A 181 -8.23 -22.74 6.51
C PRO A 181 -8.18 -21.33 7.09
N MET A 182 -7.12 -20.59 6.80
CA MET A 182 -6.89 -19.29 7.42
C MET A 182 -6.73 -18.15 6.40
N PHE A 183 -7.17 -16.95 6.77
CA PHE A 183 -6.92 -15.71 6.05
C PHE A 183 -6.24 -14.70 6.99
N LEU A 184 -4.95 -14.48 6.76
CA LEU A 184 -4.14 -13.55 7.54
C LEU A 184 -3.78 -12.33 6.69
N TYR A 185 -4.21 -11.15 7.12
CA TYR A 185 -3.86 -9.87 6.51
C TYR A 185 -2.82 -9.14 7.36
N LEU A 186 -1.66 -8.85 6.79
CA LEU A 186 -0.57 -8.14 7.43
C LEU A 186 -0.32 -6.82 6.69
N HIS A 187 -0.25 -5.73 7.44
CA HIS A 187 0.11 -4.42 6.91
C HIS A 187 1.38 -3.93 7.60
N TYR A 188 2.53 -4.08 6.96
CA TYR A 188 3.80 -3.56 7.45
C TYR A 188 3.82 -2.04 7.29
N GLY A 189 4.31 -1.32 8.29
CA GLY A 189 4.28 0.15 8.33
C GLY A 189 5.44 0.81 7.60
N GLY A 190 6.52 0.09 7.30
CA GLY A 190 7.61 0.56 6.46
C GLY A 190 7.40 0.20 4.97
N PRO A 191 7.87 1.02 4.02
CA PRO A 191 8.49 2.35 4.14
C PRO A 191 7.51 3.54 4.13
N HIS A 192 7.08 4.03 5.29
CA HIS A 192 6.31 5.28 5.41
C HIS A 192 7.08 6.33 6.22
N HIS A 193 6.96 7.61 5.86
CA HIS A 193 7.59 8.69 6.61
C HIS A 193 7.05 8.80 8.06
N PRO A 194 7.86 9.09 9.10
CA PRO A 194 9.28 9.41 9.04
C PRO A 194 10.14 8.18 8.74
N TYR A 195 11.01 8.28 7.75
CA TYR A 195 11.92 7.18 7.40
C TYR A 195 12.98 7.02 8.48
N GLN A 196 12.93 5.93 9.24
CA GLN A 196 13.82 5.63 10.36
C GLN A 196 14.20 4.15 10.37
N PRO A 197 14.87 3.66 9.31
CA PRO A 197 15.22 2.25 9.22
C PRO A 197 16.24 1.87 10.29
N PRO A 198 16.30 0.59 10.70
CA PRO A 198 17.33 0.15 11.62
C PRO A 198 18.72 0.46 11.05
N THR A 199 19.64 0.89 11.91
CA THR A 199 20.96 1.40 11.49
C THR A 199 21.72 0.44 10.58
N ARG A 200 21.54 -0.88 10.74
CA ARG A 200 22.16 -1.89 9.88
C ARG A 200 21.70 -1.76 8.42
N HIS A 201 20.42 -1.50 8.17
CA HIS A 201 19.89 -1.32 6.83
C HIS A 201 20.27 0.04 6.25
N LEU A 202 20.17 1.11 7.04
CA LEU A 202 20.61 2.45 6.61
C LEU A 202 22.07 2.46 6.12
N LYS A 203 22.97 1.80 6.85
CA LYS A 203 24.39 1.70 6.51
C LYS A 203 24.67 1.07 5.15
N LYS A 204 23.76 0.27 4.59
CA LYS A 204 23.92 -0.33 3.26
C LYS A 204 23.86 0.72 2.16
N PHE A 205 23.04 1.76 2.33
CA PHE A 205 22.68 2.70 1.25
C PHE A 205 23.17 4.13 1.51
N ALA A 206 23.38 4.53 2.76
CA ALA A 206 23.72 5.92 3.12
C ALA A 206 25.06 6.41 2.54
N GLY A 207 25.96 5.51 2.15
CA GLY A 207 27.31 5.86 1.67
C GLY A 207 27.32 6.75 0.42
N GLU A 208 26.30 6.67 -0.43
CA GLU A 208 26.22 7.45 -1.67
C GLU A 208 25.90 8.93 -1.47
N SER A 209 25.27 9.27 -0.33
CA SER A 209 24.98 10.67 0.03
C SER A 209 26.25 11.48 0.32
N GLY A 210 27.33 10.81 0.75
CA GLY A 210 28.54 11.46 1.25
C GLY A 210 28.37 12.15 2.62
N LEU A 211 27.20 12.05 3.23
CA LEU A 211 26.86 12.62 4.53
C LEU A 211 27.14 11.64 5.68
N SER A 212 27.19 12.15 6.91
CA SER A 212 27.23 11.29 8.08
C SER A 212 25.85 10.64 8.31
N LEU A 213 25.80 9.49 8.99
CA LEU A 213 24.51 8.84 9.32
C LEU A 213 23.60 9.75 10.15
N GLU A 214 24.19 10.59 11.02
CA GLU A 214 23.43 11.54 11.85
C GLU A 214 22.77 12.62 10.98
N ASP A 215 23.49 13.15 9.99
CA ASP A 215 22.94 14.13 9.05
C ASP A 215 21.84 13.50 8.17
N VAL A 216 22.05 12.27 7.70
CA VAL A 216 21.05 11.52 6.93
C VAL A 216 19.76 11.33 7.74
N GLU A 217 19.86 10.86 8.99
CA GLU A 217 18.70 10.71 9.87
C GLU A 217 17.99 12.06 10.15
N ALA A 218 18.76 13.14 10.30
CA ALA A 218 18.22 14.47 10.53
C ALA A 218 17.42 14.99 9.31
N ILE A 219 17.90 14.74 8.09
CA ILE A 219 17.19 15.06 6.85
C ILE A 219 15.87 14.29 6.77
N GLY A 220 15.84 13.01 7.14
CA GLY A 220 14.61 12.22 7.17
C GLY A 220 13.55 12.78 8.14
N LEU A 221 13.97 13.22 9.32
CA LEU A 221 13.08 13.86 10.29
C LEU A 221 12.61 15.24 9.81
N ASP A 222 13.50 16.04 9.24
CA ASP A 222 13.15 17.36 8.68
C ASP A 222 12.15 17.25 7.52
N HIS A 223 12.35 16.27 6.63
CA HIS A 223 11.43 15.95 5.55
C HIS A 223 10.04 15.59 6.08
N HIS A 224 9.96 14.77 7.14
CA HIS A 224 8.70 14.40 7.75
C HIS A 224 8.01 15.58 8.47
N ASP A 225 8.76 16.29 9.32
CA ASP A 225 8.22 17.38 10.16
C ASP A 225 7.81 18.61 9.33
N ASN A 226 8.41 18.82 8.14
CA ASN A 226 8.16 20.00 7.27
C ASN A 226 7.69 19.62 5.86
N LEU A 227 6.99 18.49 5.71
CA LEU A 227 6.61 17.93 4.41
C LEU A 227 5.89 18.94 3.49
N TYR A 228 4.89 19.65 4.04
CA TYR A 228 4.10 20.62 3.26
C TYR A 228 4.86 21.90 2.97
N GLU A 229 5.71 22.37 3.88
CA GLU A 229 6.61 23.50 3.62
C GLU A 229 7.57 23.19 2.49
N HIS A 230 8.15 21.99 2.46
CA HIS A 230 9.03 21.54 1.39
C HIS A 230 8.30 21.47 0.05
N MET A 231 7.11 20.88 -0.01
CA MET A 231 6.29 20.87 -1.23
C MET A 231 5.90 22.28 -1.68
N ALA A 232 5.49 23.15 -0.75
CA ALA A 232 5.14 24.55 -1.05
C ALA A 232 6.35 25.33 -1.59
N ALA A 233 7.57 24.93 -1.22
CA ALA A 233 8.84 25.45 -1.72
C ALA A 233 9.37 24.71 -2.97
N ALA A 234 8.57 23.86 -3.61
CA ALA A 234 8.92 23.05 -4.77
C ALA A 234 10.07 22.05 -4.52
N SER A 235 10.02 21.36 -3.38
CA SER A 235 10.94 20.28 -2.97
C SER A 235 12.42 20.67 -3.08
N PRO A 236 12.88 21.66 -2.29
CA PRO A 236 14.15 22.36 -2.49
C PRO A 236 15.40 21.58 -2.01
N PHE A 237 15.41 20.26 -2.13
CA PHE A 237 16.50 19.42 -1.64
C PHE A 237 17.71 19.42 -2.58
N SER A 238 18.93 19.38 -2.01
CA SER A 238 20.17 19.19 -2.76
C SER A 238 20.32 17.75 -3.26
N ASP A 239 21.26 17.52 -4.18
CA ASP A 239 21.59 16.17 -4.67
C ASP A 239 22.00 15.22 -3.53
N GLU A 240 22.70 15.72 -2.50
CA GLU A 240 23.08 14.94 -1.32
C GLU A 240 21.87 14.62 -0.43
N GLU A 241 20.96 15.58 -0.25
CA GLU A 241 19.73 15.41 0.53
C GLU A 241 18.77 14.41 -0.14
N TRP A 242 18.61 14.48 -1.46
CA TRP A 242 17.83 13.47 -2.21
C TRP A 242 18.41 12.07 -2.06
N LYS A 243 19.73 11.92 -2.14
CA LYS A 243 20.39 10.63 -1.91
C LYS A 243 20.23 10.14 -0.47
N ALA A 244 20.19 11.05 0.51
CA ALA A 244 19.93 10.71 1.90
C ALA A 244 18.49 10.21 2.11
N LEU A 245 17.50 10.89 1.53
CA LEU A 245 16.09 10.45 1.56
C LEU A 245 15.91 9.09 0.90
N ALA A 246 16.47 8.89 -0.30
CA ALA A 246 16.45 7.60 -0.98
C ALA A 246 17.11 6.49 -0.14
N ALA A 247 18.25 6.77 0.50
CA ALA A 247 18.93 5.79 1.35
C ALA A 247 18.14 5.40 2.61
N LEU A 248 17.37 6.33 3.18
CA LEU A 248 16.48 6.05 4.31
C LEU A 248 15.30 5.17 3.86
N TYR A 249 14.63 5.56 2.77
CA TYR A 249 13.51 4.82 2.19
C TYR A 249 13.91 3.39 1.78
N ASP A 250 15.03 3.24 1.06
CA ASP A 250 15.58 1.94 0.68
C ASP A 250 16.00 1.09 1.90
N GLY A 251 16.44 1.76 2.96
CA GLY A 251 16.74 1.13 4.24
C GLY A 251 15.50 0.50 4.89
N GLU A 252 14.35 1.16 4.81
CA GLU A 252 13.08 0.66 5.34
C GLU A 252 12.59 -0.53 4.53
N ILE A 253 12.61 -0.41 3.19
CA ILE A 253 12.28 -1.53 2.28
C ILE A 253 13.15 -2.73 2.59
N SER A 254 14.46 -2.54 2.74
CA SER A 254 15.39 -3.63 3.06
C SER A 254 15.13 -4.26 4.44
N HIS A 255 14.62 -3.49 5.40
CA HIS A 255 14.23 -4.04 6.70
C HIS A 255 13.00 -4.94 6.59
N VAL A 256 11.98 -4.44 5.91
CA VAL A 256 10.71 -5.15 5.73
C VAL A 256 10.91 -6.39 4.86
N ASP A 257 11.73 -6.34 3.81
CA ASP A 257 12.12 -7.51 3.01
C ASP A 257 12.69 -8.65 3.86
N GLU A 258 13.57 -8.33 4.83
CA GLU A 258 14.15 -9.34 5.73
C GLU A 258 13.09 -10.00 6.62
N LEU A 259 12.12 -9.22 7.12
CA LEU A 259 11.02 -9.73 7.93
C LEU A 259 10.05 -10.60 7.12
N VAL A 260 9.75 -10.20 5.89
CA VAL A 260 8.93 -11.00 4.96
C VAL A 260 9.62 -12.33 4.62
N GLY A 261 10.94 -12.31 4.42
CA GLY A 261 11.73 -13.53 4.25
C GLY A 261 11.65 -14.47 5.46
N GLU A 262 11.81 -13.95 6.67
CA GLU A 262 11.65 -14.70 7.93
C GLU A 262 10.24 -15.32 8.05
N LEU A 263 9.20 -14.53 7.75
CA LEU A 263 7.81 -14.98 7.79
C LEU A 263 7.56 -16.12 6.79
N PHE A 264 7.97 -15.93 5.55
CA PHE A 264 7.80 -16.93 4.49
C PHE A 264 8.51 -18.23 4.86
N ASP A 265 9.80 -18.17 5.21
CA ASP A 265 10.58 -19.35 5.55
C ASP A 265 10.01 -20.08 6.78
N THR A 266 9.48 -19.34 7.75
CA THR A 266 8.83 -19.95 8.92
C THR A 266 7.57 -20.68 8.51
N VAL A 267 6.67 -20.06 7.73
CA VAL A 267 5.44 -20.71 7.29
C VAL A 267 5.71 -21.97 6.47
N GLN A 268 6.69 -21.94 5.56
CA GLN A 268 7.10 -23.14 4.81
C GLN A 268 7.59 -24.28 5.72
N SER A 269 8.00 -23.99 6.95
CA SER A 269 8.42 -24.98 7.94
C SER A 269 7.28 -25.51 8.83
N LEU A 270 6.12 -24.86 8.83
CA LEU A 270 4.97 -25.24 9.64
C LEU A 270 4.11 -26.30 8.93
N ASP A 271 3.53 -27.22 9.70
CA ASP A 271 2.56 -28.21 9.21
C ASP A 271 1.14 -27.64 9.26
N ILE A 272 0.89 -26.57 8.47
CA ILE A 272 -0.40 -25.87 8.42
C ILE A 272 -1.18 -26.10 7.12
N GLY A 273 -0.63 -26.89 6.19
CA GLY A 273 -1.22 -27.15 4.87
C GLY A 273 -0.84 -26.12 3.79
N ASP A 274 -1.39 -26.31 2.60
CA ASP A 274 -1.10 -25.48 1.43
C ASP A 274 -1.42 -24.01 1.72
N THR A 275 -0.45 -23.13 1.47
CA THR A 275 -0.55 -21.70 1.80
C THR A 275 -0.18 -20.84 0.60
N ILE A 276 -1.11 -19.98 0.20
CA ILE A 276 -0.90 -18.94 -0.81
C ILE A 276 -0.38 -17.69 -0.12
N PHE A 277 0.71 -17.14 -0.64
CA PHE A 277 1.24 -15.84 -0.26
C PHE A 277 0.96 -14.81 -1.33
N VAL A 278 0.58 -13.61 -0.91
CA VAL A 278 0.54 -12.41 -1.74
C VAL A 278 1.32 -11.32 -1.02
N ILE A 279 2.33 -10.76 -1.67
CA ILE A 279 3.18 -9.68 -1.15
C ILE A 279 3.04 -8.50 -2.10
N THR A 280 2.63 -7.34 -1.58
CA THR A 280 2.37 -6.15 -2.39
C THR A 280 2.57 -4.87 -1.60
N ALA A 281 2.31 -3.72 -2.21
CA ALA A 281 2.14 -2.45 -1.52
C ALA A 281 0.73 -1.89 -1.76
N ASP A 282 0.25 -1.04 -0.87
CA ASP A 282 -1.03 -0.36 -1.02
C ASP A 282 -0.95 0.85 -1.97
N HIS A 283 0.17 1.57 -1.95
CA HIS A 283 0.54 2.61 -2.91
C HIS A 283 2.06 2.83 -2.92
N GLY A 284 2.54 3.78 -3.72
CA GLY A 284 3.94 4.23 -3.75
C GLY A 284 4.16 5.56 -3.04
N GLU A 285 5.26 6.25 -3.37
CA GLU A 285 5.72 7.46 -2.69
C GLU A 285 6.44 8.40 -3.68
N LEU A 286 6.18 9.70 -3.62
CA LEU A 286 6.80 10.71 -4.48
C LEU A 286 8.10 11.24 -3.85
N PHE A 287 9.14 11.34 -4.67
CA PHE A 287 10.47 11.90 -4.37
C PHE A 287 10.76 13.10 -5.29
N GLY A 288 9.81 14.03 -5.39
CA GLY A 288 9.94 15.26 -6.15
C GLY A 288 9.29 15.22 -7.54
N GLU A 289 8.80 14.07 -8.00
CA GLU A 289 8.01 13.99 -9.22
C GLU A 289 6.79 14.94 -9.13
N SER A 290 6.52 15.66 -10.21
CA SER A 290 5.50 16.74 -10.24
C SER A 290 5.68 17.85 -9.20
N GLY A 291 6.87 17.98 -8.59
CA GLY A 291 7.15 18.92 -7.51
C GLY A 291 6.48 18.54 -6.18
N LEU A 292 6.13 17.27 -6.01
CA LEU A 292 5.41 16.74 -4.86
C LEU A 292 6.27 15.77 -4.07
N LEU A 293 5.85 15.52 -2.83
CA LEU A 293 6.46 14.57 -1.91
C LEU A 293 5.35 13.67 -1.35
N ALA A 294 5.75 12.49 -0.87
CA ALA A 294 4.84 11.50 -0.31
C ALA A 294 3.70 11.16 -1.28
N HIS A 295 2.44 11.12 -0.86
CA HIS A 295 1.37 10.54 -1.66
C HIS A 295 0.09 11.41 -1.62
N GLN A 296 0.10 12.49 -2.44
CA GLN A 296 -0.83 13.62 -2.23
C GLN A 296 -1.83 13.91 -3.37
N LEU A 297 -1.36 14.37 -4.53
CA LEU A 297 -2.23 15.10 -5.49
C LEU A 297 -2.39 14.43 -6.86
N VAL A 298 -1.51 13.50 -7.21
CA VAL A 298 -1.42 12.89 -8.55
C VAL A 298 -1.62 11.39 -8.48
N THR A 299 -1.96 10.77 -9.61
CA THR A 299 -2.11 9.32 -9.78
C THR A 299 -0.96 8.77 -10.62
N ASN A 300 0.27 9.23 -10.39
CA ASN A 300 1.44 8.86 -11.18
C ASN A 300 1.99 7.47 -10.83
N GLU A 301 2.80 6.87 -11.69
CA GLU A 301 3.42 5.55 -11.45
C GLU A 301 4.21 5.54 -10.14
N ALA A 302 4.94 6.63 -9.85
CA ALA A 302 5.67 6.79 -8.59
C ALA A 302 4.79 6.62 -7.33
N VAL A 303 3.47 6.85 -7.40
CA VAL A 303 2.54 6.66 -6.28
C VAL A 303 1.56 5.50 -6.49
N SER A 304 1.49 4.91 -7.68
CA SER A 304 0.46 3.91 -8.00
C SER A 304 0.99 2.59 -8.55
N HIS A 305 2.19 2.54 -9.12
CA HIS A 305 2.83 1.31 -9.57
C HIS A 305 3.56 0.65 -8.40
N VAL A 306 3.05 -0.50 -7.98
CA VAL A 306 3.44 -1.20 -6.75
C VAL A 306 3.97 -2.59 -7.06
N PRO A 307 4.85 -3.18 -6.21
CA PRO A 307 5.25 -4.57 -6.40
C PRO A 307 4.06 -5.49 -6.16
N LEU A 308 4.01 -6.63 -6.86
CA LEU A 308 3.14 -7.74 -6.52
C LEU A 308 3.86 -9.07 -6.79
N VAL A 309 4.06 -9.83 -5.73
CA VAL A 309 4.55 -11.21 -5.80
C VAL A 309 3.50 -12.14 -5.23
N THR A 310 3.29 -13.26 -5.91
CA THR A 310 2.45 -14.34 -5.42
C THR A 310 3.28 -15.61 -5.31
N HIS A 311 2.95 -16.46 -4.34
CA HIS A 311 3.51 -17.80 -4.23
C HIS A 311 2.39 -18.80 -3.96
N GLY A 312 2.33 -19.87 -4.73
CA GLY A 312 1.28 -20.91 -4.64
C GLY A 312 -0.02 -20.55 -5.38
N LEU A 313 -0.11 -19.37 -6.00
CA LEU A 313 -1.28 -18.96 -6.79
C LEU A 313 -1.15 -19.32 -8.28
N ASP A 314 0.06 -19.30 -8.84
CA ASP A 314 0.28 -19.33 -10.30
C ASP A 314 -0.34 -20.54 -11.01
N ALA A 315 -0.28 -21.72 -10.40
CA ALA A 315 -0.88 -22.95 -10.96
C ALA A 315 -2.41 -22.89 -11.10
N ALA A 316 -3.07 -21.97 -10.39
CA ALA A 316 -4.51 -21.75 -10.49
C ALA A 316 -4.89 -20.72 -11.56
N LEU A 317 -3.94 -19.93 -12.07
CA LEU A 317 -4.21 -18.85 -13.01
C LEU A 317 -4.32 -19.38 -14.44
N ALA A 318 -5.29 -18.88 -15.20
CA ALA A 318 -5.29 -18.99 -16.66
C ALA A 318 -4.71 -17.74 -17.34
N TYR A 319 -4.27 -16.77 -16.53
CA TYR A 319 -3.75 -15.48 -16.95
C TYR A 319 -2.22 -15.50 -17.10
N ASP A 320 -1.73 -15.20 -18.30
CA ASP A 320 -0.30 -15.14 -18.65
C ASP A 320 0.22 -13.70 -18.83
N GLY A 321 -0.62 -12.68 -18.58
CA GLY A 321 -0.23 -11.27 -18.65
C GLY A 321 0.42 -10.75 -17.35
N GLU A 322 0.88 -9.50 -17.42
CA GLU A 322 1.59 -8.82 -16.34
C GLU A 322 0.72 -7.81 -15.58
N LEU A 323 -0.27 -7.23 -16.26
CA LEU A 323 -1.12 -6.16 -15.70
C LEU A 323 -2.14 -6.73 -14.73
N VAL A 324 -2.14 -6.25 -13.49
CA VAL A 324 -3.04 -6.70 -12.43
C VAL A 324 -3.35 -5.58 -11.45
N GLN A 325 -4.43 -5.72 -10.68
CA GLN A 325 -4.68 -4.90 -9.50
C GLN A 325 -5.08 -5.79 -8.31
N HIS A 326 -4.97 -5.26 -7.09
CA HIS A 326 -5.23 -6.04 -5.87
C HIS A 326 -6.62 -6.69 -5.82
N ALA A 327 -7.65 -6.00 -6.29
CA ALA A 327 -9.01 -6.51 -6.38
C ALA A 327 -9.13 -7.79 -7.23
N ASP A 328 -8.29 -7.96 -8.26
CA ASP A 328 -8.27 -9.17 -9.09
C ASP A 328 -7.77 -10.35 -8.29
N VAL A 329 -6.65 -10.16 -7.59
CA VAL A 329 -6.04 -11.18 -6.74
C VAL A 329 -7.03 -11.56 -5.63
N MET A 330 -7.65 -10.58 -4.97
CA MET A 330 -8.66 -10.86 -3.94
C MET A 330 -9.89 -11.58 -4.50
N THR A 331 -10.40 -11.18 -5.66
CA THR A 331 -11.54 -11.86 -6.31
C THR A 331 -11.18 -13.31 -6.66
N THR A 332 -9.97 -13.53 -7.17
CA THR A 332 -9.44 -14.85 -7.51
C THR A 332 -9.31 -15.73 -6.26
N LEU A 333 -8.75 -15.19 -5.17
CA LEU A 333 -8.61 -15.89 -3.89
C LEU A 333 -9.97 -16.27 -3.27
N LEU A 334 -10.94 -15.35 -3.32
CA LEU A 334 -12.32 -15.62 -2.88
C LEU A 334 -12.94 -16.76 -3.69
N SER A 335 -12.77 -16.76 -5.02
CA SER A 335 -13.26 -17.85 -5.86
C SER A 335 -12.60 -19.18 -5.52
N LEU A 336 -11.28 -19.22 -5.30
CA LEU A 336 -10.55 -20.44 -4.94
C LEU A 336 -10.98 -21.00 -3.58
N ALA A 337 -11.30 -20.13 -2.63
CA ALA A 337 -11.83 -20.51 -1.32
C ALA A 337 -13.30 -20.98 -1.36
N GLY A 338 -13.99 -20.78 -2.48
CA GLY A 338 -15.44 -21.01 -2.62
C GLY A 338 -16.29 -19.96 -1.90
N ALA A 339 -15.72 -18.79 -1.60
CA ALA A 339 -16.42 -17.64 -1.05
C ALA A 339 -17.21 -16.88 -2.15
N SER A 340 -18.21 -16.09 -1.75
CA SER A 340 -18.97 -15.29 -2.72
C SER A 340 -18.09 -14.17 -3.30
N THR A 341 -18.08 -14.07 -4.62
CA THR A 341 -17.51 -12.96 -5.40
C THR A 341 -18.58 -11.95 -5.82
N ASP A 342 -19.83 -12.09 -5.35
CA ASP A 342 -20.92 -11.17 -5.72
C ASP A 342 -20.60 -9.76 -5.24
N GLY A 343 -20.59 -8.80 -6.17
CA GLY A 343 -20.30 -7.40 -5.90
C GLY A 343 -18.82 -7.04 -5.80
N THR A 344 -17.89 -7.99 -6.02
CA THR A 344 -16.50 -7.61 -6.28
C THR A 344 -16.37 -6.99 -7.68
N GLN A 345 -15.37 -6.13 -7.87
CA GLN A 345 -15.10 -5.44 -9.13
C GLN A 345 -13.73 -5.83 -9.73
N GLY A 346 -13.00 -6.72 -9.06
CA GLY A 346 -11.81 -7.36 -9.61
C GLY A 346 -12.15 -8.45 -10.62
N ILE A 347 -11.19 -8.74 -11.49
CA ILE A 347 -11.26 -9.79 -12.50
C ILE A 347 -10.77 -11.10 -11.89
N ASP A 348 -11.53 -12.18 -12.03
CA ASP A 348 -11.07 -13.52 -11.63
C ASP A 348 -10.03 -14.04 -12.63
N LEU A 349 -8.77 -14.06 -12.22
CA LEU A 349 -7.60 -14.41 -13.03
C LEU A 349 -7.53 -15.92 -13.36
N GLN A 350 -8.45 -16.74 -12.83
CA GLN A 350 -8.64 -18.12 -13.31
C GLN A 350 -9.28 -18.16 -14.70
N THR A 351 -9.97 -17.10 -15.13
CA THR A 351 -10.76 -17.11 -16.37
C THR A 351 -10.71 -15.82 -17.20
N GLY A 352 -10.28 -14.70 -16.60
CA GLY A 352 -10.24 -13.40 -17.22
C GLY A 352 -8.84 -12.80 -17.33
N ASN A 353 -8.73 -11.77 -18.16
CA ASN A 353 -7.51 -11.00 -18.39
C ASN A 353 -7.78 -9.53 -18.04
N ARG A 354 -6.76 -8.81 -17.55
CA ARG A 354 -6.83 -7.37 -17.33
C ARG A 354 -6.12 -6.61 -18.45
N ASP A 355 -6.86 -5.74 -19.12
CA ASP A 355 -6.34 -4.89 -20.22
C ASP A 355 -6.00 -3.46 -19.75
N VAL A 356 -6.62 -3.01 -18.66
CA VAL A 356 -6.43 -1.66 -18.11
C VAL A 356 -6.49 -1.71 -16.58
N ALA A 357 -5.62 -0.97 -15.90
CA ALA A 357 -5.73 -0.72 -14.45
C ALA A 357 -6.30 0.67 -14.17
N ILE A 358 -7.04 0.81 -13.07
CA ILE A 358 -7.75 2.05 -12.73
C ILE A 358 -7.29 2.54 -11.36
N VAL A 359 -6.82 3.80 -11.33
CA VAL A 359 -6.33 4.48 -10.12
C VAL A 359 -7.15 5.74 -9.89
N GLN A 360 -7.57 5.99 -8.66
CA GLN A 360 -8.41 7.15 -8.33
C GLN A 360 -7.86 8.02 -7.21
N ARG A 361 -8.19 9.30 -7.28
CA ARG A 361 -7.94 10.29 -6.21
C ARG A 361 -9.18 11.16 -5.99
N GLY A 362 -9.67 11.19 -4.75
CA GLY A 362 -10.84 11.99 -4.37
C GLY A 362 -10.60 13.51 -4.35
N ALA A 363 -11.67 14.26 -4.65
CA ALA A 363 -11.68 15.74 -4.66
C ALA A 363 -11.49 16.37 -3.27
N ASP A 364 -12.07 15.77 -2.22
CA ASP A 364 -12.00 16.31 -0.85
C ASP A 364 -10.55 16.36 -0.35
N ARG A 365 -9.81 15.26 -0.49
CA ARG A 365 -8.39 15.18 -0.10
C ARG A 365 -7.54 16.15 -0.91
N ARG A 366 -7.77 16.25 -2.23
CA ARG A 366 -7.12 17.26 -3.06
C ARG A 366 -7.30 18.65 -2.50
N THR A 367 -8.54 19.02 -2.16
CA THR A 367 -8.88 20.37 -1.68
C THR A 367 -8.13 20.68 -0.39
N GLN A 368 -8.15 19.75 0.58
CA GLN A 368 -7.42 19.89 1.85
C GLN A 368 -5.92 20.11 1.63
N ASN A 369 -5.30 19.29 0.77
CA ASN A 369 -3.87 19.36 0.47
C ASN A 369 -3.49 20.66 -0.24
N VAL A 370 -4.26 21.09 -1.25
CA VAL A 370 -4.00 22.33 -1.98
C VAL A 370 -4.23 23.56 -1.10
N ASP A 371 -5.28 23.58 -0.28
CA ASP A 371 -5.55 24.70 0.64
C ASP A 371 -4.36 24.91 1.59
N LYS A 372 -3.78 23.82 2.13
CA LYS A 372 -2.58 23.89 2.96
C LYS A 372 -1.36 24.43 2.20
N LEU A 373 -1.13 23.94 0.98
CA LEU A 373 0.00 24.40 0.15
C LEU A 373 -0.13 25.88 -0.22
N VAL A 374 -1.34 26.35 -0.53
CA VAL A 374 -1.63 27.75 -0.84
C VAL A 374 -1.54 28.64 0.40
N GLU A 375 -1.92 28.12 1.58
CA GLU A 375 -1.73 28.82 2.86
C GLU A 375 -0.23 29.08 3.12
N LEU A 376 0.61 28.05 2.93
CA LEU A 376 2.06 28.13 3.13
C LEU A 376 2.75 28.97 2.05
N ASN A 377 2.31 28.85 0.79
CA ASN A 377 2.82 29.62 -0.34
C ASN A 377 1.67 30.11 -1.24
N PRO A 378 1.24 31.38 -1.11
CA PRO A 378 0.18 31.94 -1.95
C PRO A 378 0.48 31.99 -3.45
N ALA A 379 1.74 31.74 -3.86
CA ALA A 379 2.14 31.63 -5.25
C ALA A 379 2.18 30.17 -5.76
N PHE A 380 1.79 29.19 -4.94
CA PHE A 380 1.70 27.79 -5.34
C PHE A 380 0.72 27.63 -6.51
N ASP A 381 1.16 26.94 -7.55
CA ASP A 381 0.38 26.75 -8.76
C ASP A 381 -0.57 25.56 -8.62
N ALA A 382 -1.71 25.83 -7.98
CA ALA A 382 -2.78 24.85 -7.80
C ALA A 382 -3.48 24.44 -9.11
N SER A 383 -3.30 25.20 -10.20
CA SER A 383 -4.00 24.94 -11.47
C SER A 383 -3.54 23.65 -12.15
N LYS A 384 -2.37 23.14 -11.78
CA LYS A 384 -1.81 21.87 -12.25
C LYS A 384 -2.52 20.62 -11.70
N PHE A 385 -3.38 20.79 -10.69
CA PHE A 385 -4.01 19.67 -10.01
C PHE A 385 -5.52 19.81 -10.12
N PRO A 386 -6.20 18.97 -10.93
CA PRO A 386 -7.65 19.05 -11.14
C PRO A 386 -8.43 19.07 -9.82
N GLU A 387 -9.53 19.82 -9.76
CA GLU A 387 -10.33 19.99 -8.55
C GLU A 387 -11.22 18.76 -8.27
N SER A 388 -11.81 18.19 -9.32
CA SER A 388 -12.69 17.03 -9.21
C SER A 388 -11.94 15.75 -8.86
N THR A 389 -12.69 14.66 -8.68
CA THR A 389 -12.10 13.33 -8.66
C THR A 389 -11.28 13.11 -9.93
N LEU A 390 -10.06 12.61 -9.75
CA LEU A 390 -9.18 12.22 -10.85
C LEU A 390 -9.23 10.69 -10.98
N THR A 391 -9.49 10.20 -12.19
CA THR A 391 -9.46 8.76 -12.51
C THR A 391 -8.46 8.53 -13.64
N ALA A 392 -7.45 7.70 -13.38
CA ALA A 392 -6.43 7.32 -14.36
C ALA A 392 -6.63 5.86 -14.81
N LEU A 393 -6.46 5.63 -16.10
CA LEU A 393 -6.45 4.33 -16.76
C LEU A 393 -5.03 4.04 -17.25
N PHE A 394 -4.44 2.95 -16.76
CA PHE A 394 -3.11 2.49 -17.14
C PHE A 394 -3.21 1.29 -18.08
N THR A 395 -2.60 1.45 -19.24
CA THR A 395 -2.30 0.37 -20.20
C THR A 395 -0.79 0.15 -20.25
N PRO A 396 -0.27 -0.88 -20.94
CA PRO A 396 1.19 -1.06 -21.05
C PRO A 396 1.95 0.11 -21.68
N GLU A 397 1.31 0.91 -22.55
CA GLU A 397 1.99 2.00 -23.28
C GLU A 397 1.57 3.40 -22.82
N PHE A 398 0.35 3.54 -22.29
CA PHE A 398 -0.24 4.84 -22.01
C PHE A 398 -0.90 4.89 -20.64
N LYS A 399 -0.83 6.08 -20.04
CA LYS A 399 -1.70 6.51 -18.96
C LYS A 399 -2.67 7.54 -19.50
N TYR A 400 -3.95 7.23 -19.45
CA TYR A 400 -5.02 8.20 -19.65
C TYR A 400 -5.47 8.71 -18.28
N GLN A 401 -5.82 9.99 -18.16
CA GLN A 401 -6.48 10.48 -16.95
C GLN A 401 -7.61 11.44 -17.28
N HIS A 402 -8.65 11.37 -16.44
CA HIS A 402 -9.87 12.16 -16.60
C HIS A 402 -10.28 12.80 -15.28
N SER A 403 -10.67 14.06 -15.40
CA SER A 403 -11.36 14.87 -14.40
C SER A 403 -12.56 15.56 -15.08
N ASP A 404 -13.44 16.19 -14.31
CA ASP A 404 -14.61 16.88 -14.87
C ASP A 404 -14.23 18.03 -15.81
N ASP A 405 -13.04 18.61 -15.62
CA ASP A 405 -12.54 19.79 -16.34
C ASP A 405 -11.53 19.46 -17.44
N GLU A 406 -10.85 18.32 -17.35
CA GLU A 406 -9.67 18.03 -18.16
C GLU A 406 -9.50 16.53 -18.45
N THR A 407 -8.94 16.22 -19.61
CA THR A 407 -8.59 14.87 -20.03
C THR A 407 -7.24 14.92 -20.72
N GLU A 408 -6.32 14.06 -20.29
CA GLU A 408 -4.93 14.03 -20.75
C GLU A 408 -4.49 12.60 -21.04
N LEU A 409 -3.48 12.47 -21.89
CA LEU A 409 -2.87 11.20 -22.26
C LEU A 409 -1.35 11.32 -22.16
N PHE A 410 -0.73 10.40 -21.45
CA PHE A 410 0.71 10.35 -21.25
C PHE A 410 1.28 9.04 -21.80
N ARG A 411 2.47 9.10 -22.39
CA ARG A 411 3.17 7.89 -22.86
C ARG A 411 4.10 7.39 -21.77
N ARG A 412 3.87 6.18 -21.29
CA ARG A 412 4.65 5.60 -20.19
C ARG A 412 6.11 5.32 -20.61
N PRO A 413 7.10 5.57 -19.72
CA PRO A 413 6.94 6.04 -18.33
C PRO A 413 6.94 7.57 -18.18
N ASP A 414 6.92 8.36 -19.26
CA ASP A 414 6.85 9.83 -19.16
C ASP A 414 5.42 10.29 -18.86
N GLU A 415 5.21 10.74 -17.63
CA GLU A 415 3.93 11.26 -17.14
C GLU A 415 3.92 12.79 -17.00
N THR A 416 4.78 13.48 -17.74
CA THR A 416 4.91 14.95 -17.67
C THR A 416 4.51 15.66 -18.96
N THR A 417 4.43 14.94 -20.07
CA THR A 417 4.09 15.48 -21.39
C THR A 417 2.75 14.93 -21.88
N ASP A 418 1.75 15.78 -22.00
CA ASP A 418 0.47 15.41 -22.62
C ASP A 418 0.66 15.20 -24.14
N VAL A 419 0.35 13.98 -24.59
CA VAL A 419 0.45 13.51 -25.98
C VAL A 419 -0.93 13.29 -26.61
N SER A 420 -2.00 13.83 -26.02
CA SER A 420 -3.38 13.72 -26.53
C SER A 420 -3.52 14.09 -28.01
N ASP A 421 -2.87 15.19 -28.43
CA ASP A 421 -2.89 15.68 -29.81
C ASP A 421 -2.13 14.75 -30.79
N GLU A 422 -1.15 13.98 -30.29
CA GLU A 422 -0.36 13.05 -31.09
C GLU A 422 -1.08 11.71 -31.30
N TYR A 423 -1.94 11.31 -30.35
CA TYR A 423 -2.64 10.02 -30.35
C TYR A 423 -4.17 10.16 -30.20
N PRO A 424 -4.85 10.86 -31.13
CA PRO A 424 -6.29 11.16 -31.01
C PRO A 424 -7.18 9.92 -31.02
N ASP A 425 -6.77 8.83 -31.67
CA ASP A 425 -7.52 7.57 -31.68
C ASP A 425 -7.39 6.85 -30.32
N VAL A 426 -6.20 6.88 -29.70
CA VAL A 426 -5.93 6.22 -28.41
C VAL A 426 -6.71 6.89 -27.29
N ILE A 427 -6.70 8.23 -27.24
CA ILE A 427 -7.46 8.96 -26.22
C ILE A 427 -8.97 8.76 -26.38
N ALA A 428 -9.47 8.68 -27.63
CA ALA A 428 -10.89 8.42 -27.88
C ALA A 428 -11.31 7.02 -27.41
N ASP A 429 -10.47 6.00 -27.66
CA ASP A 429 -10.72 4.63 -27.19
C ASP A 429 -10.68 4.54 -25.65
N LEU A 430 -9.72 5.20 -25.00
CA LEU A 430 -9.61 5.23 -23.55
C LEU A 430 -10.71 6.06 -22.87
N ASP A 431 -11.16 7.16 -23.47
CA ASP A 431 -12.34 7.91 -23.02
C ASP A 431 -13.61 7.06 -23.11
N ALA A 432 -13.79 6.31 -24.20
CA ALA A 432 -14.92 5.39 -24.34
C ALA A 432 -14.88 4.27 -23.29
N MET A 433 -13.70 3.70 -23.02
CA MET A 433 -13.50 2.71 -21.95
C MET A 433 -13.80 3.31 -20.58
N PHE A 434 -13.28 4.50 -20.28
CA PHE A 434 -13.55 5.21 -19.03
C PHE A 434 -15.05 5.45 -18.83
N ARG A 435 -15.77 5.95 -19.84
CA ARG A 435 -17.22 6.18 -19.74
C ARG A 435 -17.98 4.88 -19.46
N GLY A 436 -17.67 3.81 -20.19
CA GLY A 436 -18.32 2.50 -19.98
C GLY A 436 -18.05 1.92 -18.59
N TRP A 437 -16.81 2.06 -18.10
CA TRP A 437 -16.46 1.68 -16.73
C TRP A 437 -17.19 2.55 -15.70
N ASN A 438 -17.23 3.87 -15.89
CA ASN A 438 -17.83 4.79 -14.94
C ASN A 438 -19.35 4.57 -14.79
N GLU A 439 -20.04 4.24 -15.88
CA GLU A 439 -21.48 3.91 -15.88
C GLU A 439 -21.81 2.60 -15.15
N THR A 440 -20.85 1.67 -15.03
CA THR A 440 -21.10 0.31 -14.53
C THR A 440 -20.46 0.01 -13.18
N GLN A 441 -19.22 0.46 -12.99
CA GLN A 441 -18.37 0.14 -11.84
C GLN A 441 -17.93 1.38 -11.06
N GLY A 442 -17.91 2.56 -11.69
CA GLY A 442 -17.47 3.82 -11.05
C GLY A 442 -18.49 4.49 -10.13
N ALA A 443 -19.69 3.90 -9.97
CA ALA A 443 -20.73 4.47 -9.12
C ALA A 443 -20.60 4.00 -7.65
N PRO A 444 -20.82 4.89 -6.67
CA PRO A 444 -20.78 4.52 -5.25
C PRO A 444 -21.92 3.56 -4.88
N VAL A 445 -21.66 2.66 -3.93
CA VAL A 445 -22.69 1.79 -3.32
C VAL A 445 -23.82 2.62 -2.70
N THR A 446 -23.48 3.80 -2.17
CA THR A 446 -24.41 4.72 -1.55
C THR A 446 -23.98 6.17 -1.79
N GLU A 447 -24.95 7.05 -2.05
CA GLU A 447 -24.70 8.49 -2.12
C GLU A 447 -24.48 9.12 -0.73
N GLN A 448 -24.75 8.38 0.35
CA GLN A 448 -24.56 8.88 1.71
C GLN A 448 -23.09 8.80 2.12
N ARG A 449 -22.51 9.98 2.42
CA ARG A 449 -21.17 10.09 3.01
C ARG A 449 -21.08 9.30 4.31
N GLN A 450 -20.13 8.37 4.37
CA GLN A 450 -19.79 7.65 5.57
C GLN A 450 -18.71 8.42 6.34
N THR A 451 -18.92 8.63 7.64
CA THR A 451 -17.99 9.38 8.50
C THR A 451 -17.32 8.43 9.47
N GLY A 452 -15.99 8.40 9.44
CA GLY A 452 -15.22 7.56 10.33
C GLY A 452 -15.19 8.08 11.76
N ARG A 453 -15.30 7.17 12.74
CA ARG A 453 -15.28 7.53 14.17
C ARG A 453 -13.92 7.26 14.79
N PHE A 454 -12.95 8.11 14.46
CA PHE A 454 -11.60 8.02 15.03
C PHE A 454 -11.56 8.52 16.47
N THR A 455 -10.90 7.75 17.34
CA THR A 455 -10.56 8.17 18.70
C THR A 455 -9.46 9.24 18.67
N ASP A 456 -9.26 9.95 19.78
CA ASP A 456 -8.18 10.95 19.88
C ASP A 456 -6.79 10.34 19.64
N GLU A 457 -6.57 9.10 20.10
CA GLU A 457 -5.32 8.37 19.87
C GLU A 457 -5.13 8.03 18.39
N MET A 458 -6.18 7.60 17.70
CA MET A 458 -6.12 7.30 16.26
C MET A 458 -5.87 8.57 15.45
N ARG A 459 -6.52 9.69 15.81
CA ARG A 459 -6.26 10.99 15.17
C ARG A 459 -4.82 11.43 15.36
N ALA A 460 -4.30 11.32 16.60
CA ALA A 460 -2.91 11.63 16.88
C ALA A 460 -1.94 10.75 16.07
N GLN A 461 -2.23 9.44 15.94
CA GLN A 461 -1.42 8.56 15.10
C GLN A 461 -1.49 8.94 13.62
N LEU A 462 -2.68 9.25 13.08
CA LEU A 462 -2.83 9.66 11.69
C LEU A 462 -2.17 11.00 11.39
N ALA A 463 -2.18 11.94 12.34
CA ALA A 463 -1.42 13.18 12.25
C ALA A 463 0.10 12.92 12.29
N ASP A 464 0.57 12.07 13.21
CA ASP A 464 1.98 11.61 13.30
C ASP A 464 2.43 10.88 12.02
N LEU A 465 1.50 10.34 11.22
CA LEU A 465 1.76 9.70 9.93
C LEU A 465 1.47 10.64 8.75
N GLY A 466 1.25 11.94 8.96
CA GLY A 466 1.02 12.89 7.87
C GLY A 466 -0.27 12.68 7.05
N TYR A 467 -1.19 11.83 7.51
CA TYR A 467 -2.48 11.60 6.83
C TYR A 467 -3.51 12.70 7.11
N LEU A 468 -3.40 13.37 8.26
CA LEU A 468 -4.25 14.50 8.61
C LEU A 468 -3.56 15.81 8.26
N VAL A 469 -4.27 16.63 7.49
CA VAL A 469 -3.89 18.02 7.21
C VAL A 469 -4.44 18.87 8.35
N GLU A 470 -3.62 19.14 9.38
CA GLU A 470 -3.97 20.06 10.49
C GLU A 470 -3.53 21.51 10.25
#